data_AF-A0A6N8NE71-F1
#
_entry.id   AF-A0A6N8NE71-F1
#
_cell.length_a   1.000
_cell.length_b   1.000
_cell.length_c   1.000
_cell.angle_alpha   90.00
_cell.angle_beta   90.00
_cell.angle_gamma   90.00
#
_symmetry.space_group_name_H-M   'P 1'
#
loop_
_entity.id
_entity.type
_entity.pdbx_description
1 polymer ?
#
loop_
_entity_poly.entity_id
_entity_poly.type
_entity_poly.pdbx_seq_one_letter_code
_entity_poly.pdbx_strand_id
1 'polypeptide(L)'
;MDQKQIEEIVRSVMASMGQTAPAPSEAKCATTNCAAPVTSESCALDLGSAEAKAWIGVENPHRADVLTELRRSTVARVCTGRAGPRPRTQALLRFLADHSRSKDTVLKEVPEEWVKAQGLLEVRSEISDKNLYLTRPDMGRRLCAEAVEALKAQCVANPDVQVVISD
;
A
#
# COMPACT_ATOMS: atom_id res chain seq x y z
N MET A 1 22.08 37.12 -28.21
CA MET A 1 23.10 36.08 -27.96
C MET A 1 23.32 35.38 -29.28
N ASP A 2 24.55 35.38 -29.77
CA ASP A 2 24.89 34.84 -31.10
C ASP A 2 24.92 33.30 -31.04
N GLN A 3 24.41 32.62 -32.08
CA GLN A 3 24.26 31.17 -32.10
C GLN A 3 25.61 30.45 -32.00
N LYS A 4 26.68 31.09 -32.47
CA LYS A 4 28.06 30.64 -32.33
C LYS A 4 28.56 30.64 -30.89
N GLN A 5 28.14 31.61 -30.07
CA GLN A 5 28.53 31.67 -28.66
C GLN A 5 27.88 30.54 -27.84
N ILE A 6 26.66 30.14 -28.19
CA ILE A 6 25.96 29.04 -27.52
C ILE A 6 26.66 27.71 -27.82
N GLU A 7 27.05 27.47 -29.08
CA GLU A 7 27.79 26.26 -29.47
C GLU A 7 29.17 26.17 -28.82
N GLU A 8 29.86 27.30 -28.65
CA GLU A 8 31.16 27.35 -27.99
C GLU A 8 31.08 27.01 -26.49
N ILE A 9 30.03 27.51 -25.81
CA ILE A 9 29.76 27.21 -24.41
C ILE A 9 29.40 25.73 -24.23
N VAL A 10 28.54 25.17 -25.09
CA VAL A 10 28.16 23.75 -25.03
C VAL A 10 29.37 22.85 -25.29
N ARG A 11 30.23 23.20 -26.26
CA ARG A 11 31.47 22.46 -26.54
C ARG A 11 32.45 22.52 -25.36
N SER A 12 32.57 23.66 -24.70
CA SER A 12 33.39 23.84 -23.49
C SER A 12 32.89 23.01 -22.31
N VAL A 13 31.57 22.95 -22.10
CA VAL A 13 30.95 22.15 -21.03
C VAL A 13 31.07 20.64 -21.30
N MET A 14 30.93 20.21 -22.56
CA MET A 14 31.14 18.79 -22.90
C MET A 14 32.61 18.37 -22.77
N ALA A 15 33.56 19.27 -23.05
CA ALA A 15 34.98 19.00 -22.84
C ALA A 15 35.36 18.93 -21.35
N SER A 16 34.70 19.70 -20.49
CA SER A 16 34.93 19.67 -19.04
C SER A 16 34.31 18.45 -18.34
N MET A 17 33.24 17.88 -18.91
CA MET A 17 32.64 16.62 -18.42
C MET A 17 33.41 15.35 -18.82
N GLY A 18 34.35 15.44 -19.77
CA GLY A 18 35.16 14.32 -20.26
C GLY A 18 36.52 14.14 -19.57
N GLN A 19 36.87 14.98 -18.59
CA GLN A 19 38.13 14.88 -17.86
C GLN A 19 37.92 14.18 -16.51
N THR A 20 38.35 12.93 -16.42
CA THR A 20 38.61 12.24 -15.15
C THR A 20 39.67 13.00 -14.36
N ALA A 21 39.28 13.57 -13.22
CA ALA A 21 40.20 14.19 -12.28
C ALA A 21 41.17 13.14 -11.68
N PRO A 22 42.44 13.51 -11.41
CA PRO A 22 43.41 12.64 -10.77
C PRO A 22 43.12 12.45 -9.27
N ALA A 23 43.59 11.32 -8.74
CA ALA A 23 43.34 10.83 -7.39
C ALA A 23 43.79 11.79 -6.26
N PRO A 24 43.06 11.85 -5.13
CA PRO A 24 43.59 12.27 -3.86
C PRO A 24 44.16 11.10 -3.03
N SER A 25 45.25 11.43 -2.35
CA SER A 25 46.11 10.62 -1.48
C SER A 25 45.39 9.87 -0.35
N GLU A 26 46.01 8.74 0.03
CA GLU A 26 45.63 7.70 0.99
C GLU A 26 45.04 8.17 2.34
N ALA A 27 43.88 7.59 2.69
CA ALA A 27 43.52 7.27 4.06
C ALA A 27 43.21 5.77 4.10
N LYS A 28 44.06 4.97 4.76
CA LYS A 28 43.86 3.53 4.95
C LYS A 28 42.58 3.28 5.75
N CYS A 29 41.53 2.87 5.08
CA CYS A 29 40.41 2.15 5.68
C CYS A 29 40.34 0.79 4.99
N ALA A 30 40.50 -0.29 5.77
CA ALA A 30 40.61 -1.65 5.29
C ALA A 30 39.38 -2.02 4.43
N THR A 31 39.59 -2.12 3.12
CA THR A 31 38.58 -2.58 2.18
C THR A 31 38.56 -4.11 2.22
N THR A 32 37.59 -4.69 2.94
CA THR A 32 37.13 -6.01 2.57
C THR A 32 36.25 -5.84 1.34
N ASN A 33 36.73 -6.33 0.21
CA ASN A 33 35.95 -6.44 -1.03
C ASN A 33 34.68 -7.25 -0.76
N CYS A 34 33.52 -6.61 -0.85
CA CYS A 34 32.25 -7.29 -1.03
C CYS A 34 31.65 -6.85 -2.36
N ALA A 35 32.34 -7.16 -3.46
CA ALA A 35 31.70 -7.27 -4.76
C ALA A 35 30.87 -8.57 -4.74
N ALA A 36 29.68 -8.50 -4.14
CA ALA A 36 28.69 -9.54 -4.35
C ALA A 36 28.13 -9.34 -5.77
N PRO A 37 28.05 -10.39 -6.61
CA PRO A 37 27.22 -10.31 -7.80
C PRO A 37 25.80 -9.97 -7.35
N VAL A 38 25.15 -9.06 -8.06
CA VAL A 38 23.70 -8.84 -7.97
C VAL A 38 23.06 -10.15 -8.43
N THR A 39 22.97 -11.10 -7.51
CA THR A 39 22.13 -12.27 -7.65
C THR A 39 20.74 -11.69 -7.80
N SER A 40 20.10 -11.99 -8.93
CA SER A 40 18.68 -11.76 -9.14
C SER A 40 17.96 -11.96 -7.81
N GLU A 41 17.34 -10.91 -7.27
CA GLU A 41 16.56 -10.97 -6.03
C GLU A 41 15.46 -12.01 -6.23
N SER A 42 15.76 -13.26 -5.91
CA SER A 42 14.74 -14.27 -5.77
C SER A 42 14.01 -13.92 -4.48
N CYS A 43 12.87 -13.24 -4.59
CA CYS A 43 11.89 -13.13 -3.52
C CYS A 43 11.41 -14.55 -3.19
N ALA A 44 12.19 -15.29 -2.39
CA ALA A 44 11.93 -16.68 -2.11
C ALA A 44 10.64 -16.90 -1.30
N LEU A 45 10.10 -15.83 -0.69
CA LEU A 45 8.83 -15.85 0.02
C LEU A 45 8.06 -14.54 -0.18
N ASP A 46 6.90 -14.62 -0.83
CA ASP A 46 5.94 -13.51 -0.89
C ASP A 46 5.18 -13.40 0.45
N LEU A 47 5.25 -12.23 1.10
CA LEU A 47 4.61 -11.96 2.39
C LEU A 47 3.06 -12.01 2.32
N GLY A 48 2.47 -11.80 1.14
CA GLY A 48 1.04 -11.90 0.90
C GLY A 48 0.53 -13.33 0.66
N SER A 49 1.45 -14.27 0.46
CA SER A 49 1.14 -15.67 0.13
C SER A 49 0.44 -16.43 1.25
N ALA A 50 -0.22 -17.55 0.89
CA ALA A 50 -0.81 -18.47 1.86
C ALA A 50 0.26 -19.11 2.77
N GLU A 51 1.45 -19.38 2.23
CA GLU A 51 2.59 -19.93 2.97
C GLU A 51 3.05 -18.97 4.08
N ALA A 52 3.26 -17.69 3.75
CA ALA A 52 3.61 -16.67 4.73
C ALA A 52 2.51 -16.47 5.80
N LYS A 53 1.24 -16.65 5.43
CA LYS A 53 0.11 -16.60 6.36
C LYS A 53 0.06 -17.81 7.31
N ALA A 54 0.48 -18.99 6.85
CA ALA A 54 0.48 -20.23 7.62
C ALA A 54 1.77 -20.46 8.43
N TRP A 55 2.80 -19.64 8.24
CA TRP A 55 4.10 -19.78 8.90
C TRP A 55 4.01 -19.83 10.44
N ILE A 56 4.70 -20.82 11.03
CA ILE A 56 4.84 -21.01 12.48
C ILE A 56 6.29 -20.71 12.86
N GLY A 57 6.46 -19.78 13.79
CA GLY A 57 7.77 -19.24 14.18
C GLY A 57 8.18 -19.56 15.61
N VAL A 58 7.45 -20.41 16.34
CA VAL A 58 7.83 -20.81 17.70
C VAL A 58 9.06 -21.72 17.66
N GLU A 59 10.14 -21.31 18.33
CA GLU A 59 11.36 -22.10 18.46
C GLU A 59 11.22 -23.08 19.64
N ASN A 60 11.70 -24.32 19.45
CA ASN A 60 11.61 -25.41 20.44
C ASN A 60 10.20 -25.59 21.05
N PRO A 61 9.15 -25.79 20.23
CA PRO A 61 7.79 -25.94 20.74
C PRO A 61 7.66 -27.23 21.55
N HIS A 62 6.88 -27.18 22.63
CA HIS A 62 6.55 -28.39 23.40
C HIS A 62 5.81 -29.42 22.54
N ARG A 63 4.91 -28.97 21.66
CA ARG A 63 4.13 -29.79 20.73
C ARG A 63 3.88 -29.04 19.42
N ALA A 64 4.64 -29.37 18.37
CA ALA A 64 4.56 -28.69 17.07
C ALA A 64 3.25 -28.99 16.31
N ASP A 65 2.74 -30.21 16.44
CA ASP A 65 1.46 -30.67 15.90
C ASP A 65 0.29 -29.78 16.34
N VAL A 66 0.24 -29.46 17.63
CA VAL A 66 -0.80 -28.59 18.22
C VAL A 66 -0.69 -27.17 17.68
N LEU A 67 0.53 -26.65 17.46
CA LEU A 67 0.70 -25.31 16.89
C LEU A 67 0.17 -25.23 15.46
N THR A 68 0.32 -26.30 14.67
CA THR A 68 -0.26 -26.37 13.32
C THR A 68 -1.77 -26.33 13.35
N GLU A 69 -2.39 -27.07 14.28
CA GLU A 69 -3.84 -27.03 14.47
C GLU A 69 -4.33 -25.66 14.95
N LEU A 70 -3.67 -25.08 15.95
CA LEU A 70 -3.98 -23.74 16.46
C LEU A 70 -3.81 -22.66 15.38
N ARG A 71 -2.81 -22.79 14.51
CA ARG A 71 -2.62 -21.86 13.40
C ARG A 71 -3.76 -21.96 12.39
N ARG A 72 -4.26 -23.18 12.13
CA ARG A 72 -5.35 -23.46 11.18
C ARG A 72 -6.72 -23.07 11.74
N SER A 73 -6.91 -23.14 13.06
CA SER A 73 -8.21 -22.86 13.70
C SER A 73 -8.59 -21.38 13.73
N THR A 74 -7.66 -20.46 13.46
CA THR A 74 -7.91 -19.02 13.49
C THR A 74 -7.17 -18.23 12.41
N VAL A 75 -7.80 -17.17 11.92
CA VAL A 75 -7.16 -16.18 11.04
C VAL A 75 -6.25 -15.23 11.82
N ALA A 76 -6.43 -15.12 13.14
CA ALA A 76 -5.59 -14.31 14.02
C ALA A 76 -4.10 -14.69 13.92
N ARG A 77 -3.19 -13.76 14.21
CA ARG A 77 -1.74 -13.96 14.05
C ARG A 77 -1.11 -14.72 15.23
N VAL A 78 -1.55 -15.96 15.47
CA VAL A 78 -1.01 -16.84 16.51
C VAL A 78 0.22 -17.63 16.01
N CYS A 79 0.93 -18.29 16.93
CA CYS A 79 2.02 -19.23 16.64
C CYS A 79 3.25 -18.64 15.91
N THR A 80 3.42 -17.31 15.89
CA THR A 80 4.56 -16.65 15.22
C THR A 80 5.86 -16.66 16.02
N GLY A 81 5.82 -17.13 17.27
CA GLY A 81 6.96 -17.10 18.18
C GLY A 81 7.37 -15.69 18.62
N ARG A 82 8.60 -15.56 19.12
CA ARG A 82 9.17 -14.34 19.68
C ARG A 82 10.69 -14.32 19.54
N ALA A 83 11.28 -13.12 19.58
CA ALA A 83 12.71 -12.89 19.80
C ALA A 83 12.83 -12.07 21.10
N GLY A 84 13.24 -12.71 22.20
CA GLY A 84 13.10 -12.12 23.54
C GLY A 84 11.60 -11.83 23.85
N PRO A 85 11.23 -10.59 24.22
CA PRO A 85 9.83 -10.16 24.38
C PRO A 85 9.22 -9.55 23.10
N ARG A 86 9.93 -9.54 21.97
CA ARG A 86 9.50 -8.87 20.73
C ARG A 86 9.01 -9.86 19.66
N PRO A 87 8.23 -9.40 18.66
CA PRO A 87 7.85 -10.22 17.52
C PRO A 87 9.07 -10.70 16.72
N ARG A 88 8.96 -11.85 16.04
CA ARG A 88 9.97 -12.29 15.07
C ARG A 88 9.92 -11.43 13.80
N THR A 89 11.06 -11.32 13.10
CA THR A 89 11.22 -10.46 11.93
C THR A 89 10.19 -10.75 10.83
N GLN A 90 10.01 -12.01 10.43
CA GLN A 90 9.03 -12.36 9.40
C GLN A 90 7.58 -11.99 9.79
N ALA A 91 7.23 -12.15 11.07
CA ALA A 91 5.91 -11.75 11.57
C ALA A 91 5.70 -10.24 11.50
N LEU A 92 6.74 -9.45 11.83
CA LEU A 92 6.73 -8.00 11.72
C LEU A 92 6.69 -7.53 10.26
N LEU A 93 7.51 -8.12 9.39
CA LEU A 93 7.51 -7.80 7.95
C LEU A 93 6.15 -8.08 7.31
N ARG A 94 5.54 -9.24 7.60
CA ARG A 94 4.18 -9.54 7.13
C ARG A 94 3.15 -8.57 7.69
N PHE A 95 3.28 -8.17 8.96
CA PHE A 95 2.39 -7.17 9.54
C PHE A 95 2.49 -5.83 8.80
N LEU A 96 3.70 -5.37 8.47
CA LEU A 96 3.91 -4.13 7.72
C LEU A 96 3.41 -4.22 6.28
N ALA A 97 3.61 -5.37 5.60
CA ALA A 97 3.09 -5.61 4.26
C ALA A 97 1.55 -5.62 4.22
N ASP A 98 0.91 -6.26 5.20
CA ASP A 98 -0.55 -6.22 5.31
C ASP A 98 -1.04 -4.81 5.67
N HIS A 99 -0.27 -4.06 6.46
CA HIS A 99 -0.61 -2.68 6.82
C HIS A 99 -0.54 -1.72 5.63
N SER A 100 0.50 -1.82 4.79
CA SER A 100 0.59 -0.97 3.59
C SER A 100 -0.59 -1.20 2.66
N ARG A 101 -0.93 -2.46 2.38
CA ARG A 101 -2.12 -2.80 1.57
C ARG A 101 -3.43 -2.32 2.21
N SER A 102 -3.53 -2.39 3.54
CA SER A 102 -4.71 -1.90 4.27
C SER A 102 -4.87 -0.38 4.18
N LYS A 103 -3.80 0.39 4.06
CA LYS A 103 -3.88 1.85 3.89
C LYS A 103 -4.47 2.21 2.54
N ASP A 104 -4.03 1.54 1.48
CA ASP A 104 -4.53 1.77 0.11
C ASP A 104 -6.04 1.52 -0.01
N THR A 105 -6.56 0.51 0.72
CA THR A 105 -8.00 0.17 0.65
C THR A 105 -8.92 1.23 1.25
N VAL A 106 -8.42 2.10 2.14
CA VAL A 106 -9.26 3.15 2.77
C VAL A 106 -9.64 4.25 1.78
N LEU A 107 -8.77 4.54 0.82
CA LEU A 107 -8.95 5.60 -0.17
C LEU A 107 -9.47 5.08 -1.52
N LYS A 108 -9.61 3.76 -1.67
CA LYS A 108 -10.11 3.18 -2.92
C LYS A 108 -11.61 3.43 -3.05
N GLU A 109 -12.01 3.94 -4.21
CA GLU A 109 -13.41 4.23 -4.54
C GLU A 109 -13.96 3.22 -5.55
N VAL A 110 -15.29 3.09 -5.57
CA VAL A 110 -16.00 2.26 -6.55
C VAL A 110 -16.20 3.09 -7.82
N PRO A 111 -15.87 2.58 -9.02
CA PRO A 111 -16.14 3.30 -10.27
C PRO A 111 -17.65 3.48 -10.48
N GLU A 112 -18.09 4.68 -10.84
CA GLU A 112 -19.50 5.01 -11.13
C GLU A 112 -20.09 4.08 -12.21
N GLU A 113 -19.25 3.69 -13.18
CA GLU A 113 -19.58 2.75 -14.25
C GLU A 113 -20.02 1.38 -13.72
N TRP A 114 -19.41 0.92 -12.63
CA TRP A 114 -19.77 -0.34 -11.99
C TRP A 114 -21.15 -0.24 -11.35
N VAL A 115 -21.43 0.87 -10.65
CA VAL A 115 -22.72 1.15 -10.02
C VAL A 115 -23.84 1.18 -11.07
N LYS A 116 -23.59 1.88 -12.18
CA LYS A 116 -24.50 1.94 -13.32
C LYS A 116 -24.73 0.58 -13.97
N ALA A 117 -23.69 -0.24 -14.11
CA ALA A 117 -23.80 -1.59 -14.65
C ALA A 117 -24.63 -2.53 -13.75
N GLN A 118 -24.72 -2.25 -12.44
CA GLN A 118 -25.62 -2.97 -11.53
C GLN A 118 -27.08 -2.47 -11.59
N GLY A 119 -27.38 -1.45 -12.39
CA GLY A 119 -28.72 -0.85 -12.46
C GLY A 119 -29.11 -0.09 -11.18
N LEU A 120 -28.12 0.36 -10.40
CA LEU A 120 -28.34 1.13 -9.19
C LEU A 120 -28.36 2.64 -9.48
N LEU A 121 -29.22 3.36 -8.78
CA LEU A 121 -29.21 4.82 -8.75
C LEU A 121 -28.09 5.30 -7.82
N GLU A 122 -27.09 5.95 -8.38
CA GLU A 122 -26.03 6.60 -7.59
C GLU A 122 -26.48 7.99 -7.14
N VAL A 123 -26.33 8.26 -5.84
CA VAL A 123 -26.56 9.58 -5.24
C VAL A 123 -25.46 9.91 -4.26
N ARG A 124 -25.34 11.20 -3.92
CA ARG A 124 -24.20 11.73 -3.17
C ARG A 124 -24.61 12.41 -1.87
N SER A 125 -23.75 12.31 -0.86
CA SER A 125 -23.82 13.15 0.34
C SER A 125 -23.34 14.58 0.05
N GLU A 126 -23.29 15.44 1.08
CA GLU A 126 -22.67 16.77 0.97
C GLU A 126 -21.14 16.74 0.73
N ILE A 127 -20.50 15.56 0.81
CA ILE A 127 -19.05 15.39 0.68
C ILE A 127 -18.60 15.37 -0.79
N SER A 128 -17.56 16.13 -1.14
CA SER A 128 -16.95 16.23 -2.48
C SER A 128 -15.85 15.22 -2.82
N ASP A 129 -15.20 14.62 -1.82
CA ASP A 129 -14.06 13.73 -2.02
C ASP A 129 -13.78 12.89 -0.77
N LYS A 130 -12.99 11.82 -0.93
CA LYS A 130 -12.70 10.88 0.17
C LYS A 130 -11.89 11.50 1.31
N ASN A 131 -11.05 12.52 1.06
CA ASN A 131 -10.30 13.17 2.14
C ASN A 131 -11.25 13.96 3.05
N LEU A 132 -12.20 14.68 2.45
CA LEU A 132 -13.24 15.36 3.21
C LEU A 132 -14.15 14.37 3.93
N TYR A 133 -14.50 13.25 3.29
CA TYR A 133 -15.28 12.17 3.91
C TYR A 133 -14.67 11.70 5.24
N LEU A 134 -13.35 11.46 5.25
CA LEU A 134 -12.63 10.97 6.43
C LEU A 134 -12.54 11.98 7.58
N THR A 135 -12.73 13.27 7.30
CA THR A 135 -12.55 14.36 8.29
C THR A 135 -13.86 15.02 8.71
N ARG A 136 -14.95 14.85 7.94
CA ARG A 136 -16.24 15.53 8.15
C ARG A 136 -17.41 14.55 8.21
N PRO A 137 -17.57 13.81 9.33
CA PRO A 137 -18.67 12.86 9.50
C PRO A 137 -20.04 13.55 9.55
N ASP A 138 -20.10 14.85 9.84
CA ASP A 138 -21.32 15.64 9.85
C ASP A 138 -21.91 15.80 8.44
N MET A 139 -21.07 16.09 7.44
CA MET A 139 -21.46 16.23 6.04
C MET A 139 -21.77 14.88 5.39
N GLY A 140 -21.05 13.82 5.76
CA GLY A 140 -21.29 12.45 5.25
C GLY A 140 -22.63 11.85 5.69
N ARG A 141 -23.27 12.39 6.74
CA ARG A 141 -24.59 11.96 7.23
C ARG A 141 -25.76 12.72 6.60
N ARG A 142 -25.49 13.66 5.68
CA ARG A 142 -26.49 14.50 5.01
C ARG A 142 -26.39 14.34 3.50
N LEU A 143 -27.54 14.29 2.84
CA LEU A 143 -27.62 14.26 1.39
C LEU A 143 -27.40 15.65 0.81
N CYS A 144 -26.77 15.75 -0.35
CA CYS A 144 -26.74 17.02 -1.08
C CYS A 144 -28.13 17.37 -1.62
N ALA A 145 -28.36 18.63 -1.96
CA ALA A 145 -29.66 19.11 -2.43
C ALA A 145 -30.16 18.35 -3.67
N GLU A 146 -29.26 18.07 -4.63
CA GLU A 146 -29.58 17.33 -5.86
C GLU A 146 -29.97 15.87 -5.58
N ALA A 147 -29.32 15.23 -4.61
CA ALA A 147 -29.65 13.86 -4.21
C ALA A 147 -31.06 13.75 -3.64
N VAL A 148 -31.48 14.73 -2.83
CA VAL A 148 -32.83 14.76 -2.26
C VAL A 148 -33.90 14.83 -3.36
N GLU A 149 -33.68 15.68 -4.38
CA GLU A 149 -34.61 15.82 -5.49
C GLU A 149 -34.60 14.57 -6.41
N ALA A 150 -33.44 13.98 -6.67
CA ALA A 150 -33.33 12.73 -7.42
C ALA A 150 -34.09 11.57 -6.76
N LEU A 151 -33.98 11.43 -5.43
CA LEU A 151 -34.70 10.39 -4.67
C LEU A 151 -36.21 10.56 -4.77
N LYS A 152 -36.72 11.79 -4.58
CA LYS A 152 -38.15 12.07 -4.69
C LYS A 152 -38.72 11.79 -6.09
N ALA A 153 -37.90 11.98 -7.13
CA ALA A 153 -38.32 11.81 -8.51
C ALA A 153 -38.23 10.35 -9.01
N GLN A 154 -37.26 9.58 -8.52
CA GLN A 154 -36.92 8.27 -9.09
C GLN A 154 -37.26 7.08 -8.18
N CYS A 155 -37.41 7.30 -6.88
CA CYS A 155 -37.76 6.23 -5.93
C CYS A 155 -39.25 6.22 -5.59
N VAL A 156 -39.75 5.05 -5.20
CA VAL A 156 -41.14 4.88 -4.72
C VAL A 156 -41.35 5.58 -3.39
N ALA A 157 -42.49 6.26 -3.24
CA ALA A 157 -42.87 6.90 -1.98
C ALA A 157 -43.49 5.89 -1.01
N ASN A 158 -43.13 5.99 0.28
CA ASN A 158 -43.65 5.16 1.38
C ASN A 158 -43.51 3.64 1.14
N PRO A 159 -42.30 3.13 0.85
CA PRO A 159 -42.09 1.68 0.80
C PRO A 159 -42.19 1.06 2.19
N ASP A 160 -42.61 -0.20 2.27
CA ASP A 160 -42.56 -0.97 3.52
C ASP A 160 -41.11 -1.20 3.98
N VAL A 161 -40.19 -1.38 3.02
CA VAL A 161 -38.75 -1.57 3.25
C VAL A 161 -37.95 -0.84 2.17
N GLN A 162 -36.97 -0.05 2.59
CA GLN A 162 -36.00 0.61 1.71
C GLN A 162 -34.60 0.08 1.99
N VAL A 163 -33.89 -0.37 0.95
CA VAL A 163 -32.49 -0.78 1.04
C VAL A 163 -31.61 0.34 0.51
N VAL A 164 -30.52 0.63 1.23
CA VAL A 164 -29.53 1.64 0.86
C VAL A 164 -28.15 1.01 0.95
N ILE A 165 -27.29 1.30 -0.02
CA ILE A 165 -25.91 0.83 -0.09
C ILE A 165 -24.98 2.04 -0.05
N SER A 166 -23.91 1.96 0.73
CA SER A 166 -22.83 2.95 0.82
C SER A 166 -21.50 2.21 0.78
N ASP A 167 -20.50 2.82 0.18
CA ASP A 167 -19.09 2.42 0.27
C ASP A 167 -18.47 2.78 1.63
#